data_AF-A0A3C0GCW6-F1
#
_entry.id   AF-A0A3C0GCW6-F1
#
_cell.length_a   1.000
_cell.length_b   1.000
_cell.length_c   1.000
_cell.angle_alpha   90.00
_cell.angle_beta   90.00
_cell.angle_gamma   90.00
#
_symmetry.space_group_name_H-M   'P 1'
#
loop_
_entity.id
_entity.type
_entity.pdbx_description
1 polymer ?
#
loop_
_entity_poly.entity_id
_entity_poly.type
_entity_poly.pdbx_seq_one_letter_code
_entity_poly.pdbx_strand_id
1 'polypeptide(L)'
;EITYQDYFKASDSIQIPKAYVLGKQWHNVIKRLDLNKISYTELKQDSSILVESYQIDDYSTYTSPYEGHYPHYNTSVNVTNITKEFKAGDIVIPVNQPGLRYIIETLEPSAVDSFFNWNFFDTILQQKEGFSPYVFEDTALEMLNNDTILKSEFENKKIEDLDFKNNWYLQLKWLFKHSKHYEEAYMQYPIYRITY
;
A
#
# COMPACT_ATOMS: atom_id res chain seq x y z
N GLU A 1 -15.38 -37.49 19.85
CA GLU A 1 -15.90 -36.84 18.64
C GLU A 1 -15.30 -35.45 18.58
N ILE A 2 -14.60 -35.08 17.51
CA ILE A 2 -13.97 -33.76 17.38
C ILE A 2 -14.95 -32.87 16.63
N THR A 3 -15.35 -31.76 17.24
CA THR A 3 -16.29 -30.80 16.65
C THR A 3 -15.66 -30.14 15.42
N TYR A 4 -16.05 -30.57 14.22
CA TYR A 4 -15.61 -29.99 12.95
C TYR A 4 -16.36 -28.68 12.71
N GLN A 5 -15.62 -27.57 12.60
CA GLN A 5 -16.17 -26.25 12.27
C GLN A 5 -15.71 -25.93 10.84
N ASP A 6 -16.63 -25.92 9.87
CA ASP A 6 -16.33 -25.69 8.44
C ASP A 6 -16.55 -24.24 8.00
N TYR A 7 -16.87 -23.35 8.94
CA TYR A 7 -17.14 -21.94 8.66
C TYR A 7 -16.06 -21.05 9.26
N PHE A 8 -15.60 -20.10 8.46
CA PHE A 8 -14.73 -19.02 8.91
C PHE A 8 -15.58 -17.80 9.23
N LYS A 9 -15.29 -17.14 10.36
CA LYS A 9 -15.80 -15.79 10.63
C LYS A 9 -14.88 -14.79 9.94
N ALA A 10 -15.44 -13.93 9.11
CA ALA A 10 -14.69 -12.83 8.52
C ALA A 10 -14.13 -11.93 9.64
N SER A 11 -12.82 -11.69 9.60
CA SER A 11 -12.14 -10.75 10.51
C SER A 11 -12.08 -9.33 9.95
N ASP A 12 -12.25 -9.17 8.63
CA ASP A 12 -12.22 -7.91 7.91
C ASP A 12 -13.07 -7.99 6.63
N SER A 13 -13.37 -6.84 6.03
CA SER A 13 -14.15 -6.75 4.79
C SER A 13 -13.81 -5.48 4.01
N ILE A 14 -13.85 -5.58 2.68
CA ILE A 14 -13.70 -4.45 1.77
C ILE A 14 -14.99 -4.20 0.99
N GLN A 15 -15.22 -2.95 0.62
CA GLN A 15 -16.24 -2.62 -0.37
C GLN A 15 -15.72 -2.94 -1.76
N ILE A 16 -16.46 -3.75 -2.53
CA ILE A 16 -16.06 -4.11 -3.90
C ILE A 16 -16.02 -2.83 -4.77
N PRO A 17 -14.87 -2.46 -5.38
CA PRO A 17 -14.77 -1.29 -6.24
C PRO A 17 -15.44 -1.55 -7.61
N LYS A 18 -15.54 -0.53 -8.47
CA LYS A 18 -15.97 -0.73 -9.87
C LYS A 18 -14.91 -1.44 -10.71
N ALA A 19 -13.65 -1.04 -10.52
CA ALA A 19 -12.51 -1.53 -11.27
C ALA A 19 -11.20 -1.28 -10.51
N TYR A 20 -10.13 -1.94 -10.95
CA TYR A 20 -8.76 -1.62 -10.55
C TYR A 20 -7.99 -1.02 -11.72
N VAL A 21 -6.95 -0.24 -11.44
CA VAL A 21 -5.99 0.28 -12.43
C VAL A 21 -4.59 -0.20 -12.05
N LEU A 22 -3.88 -0.78 -13.01
CA LEU A 22 -2.52 -1.29 -12.85
C LEU A 22 -1.61 -0.78 -13.96
N GLY A 23 -0.43 -0.31 -13.58
CA GLY A 23 0.58 0.15 -14.54
C GLY A 23 1.15 -1.00 -15.38
N LYS A 24 1.39 -0.74 -16.68
CA LYS A 24 1.86 -1.78 -17.64
C LYS A 24 3.21 -2.40 -17.31
N GLN A 25 4.02 -1.74 -16.47
CA GLN A 25 5.32 -2.24 -16.04
C GLN A 25 5.23 -3.55 -15.23
N TRP A 26 4.08 -3.82 -14.61
CA TRP A 26 3.84 -5.00 -13.78
C TRP A 26 3.49 -6.25 -14.60
N HIS A 27 4.35 -6.55 -15.59
CA HIS A 27 4.19 -7.65 -16.54
C HIS A 27 3.93 -9.01 -15.88
N ASN A 28 4.54 -9.29 -14.72
CA ASN A 28 4.32 -10.53 -13.98
C ASN A 28 2.89 -10.65 -13.45
N VAL A 29 2.31 -9.55 -12.98
CA VAL A 29 0.91 -9.50 -12.51
C VAL A 29 -0.03 -9.63 -13.70
N ILE A 30 0.20 -8.88 -14.78
CA ILE A 30 -0.59 -8.95 -16.02
C ILE A 30 -0.61 -10.38 -16.57
N LYS A 31 0.55 -11.05 -16.60
CA LYS A 31 0.64 -12.46 -17.01
C LYS A 31 -0.21 -13.39 -16.13
N ARG A 32 -0.31 -13.13 -14.82
CA ARG A 32 -1.18 -13.92 -13.91
C ARG A 32 -2.66 -13.66 -14.17
N LEU A 33 -3.04 -12.41 -14.47
CA LEU A 33 -4.39 -12.06 -14.91
C LEU A 33 -4.75 -12.81 -16.20
N ASP A 34 -3.86 -12.84 -17.19
CA ASP A 34 -4.07 -13.55 -18.46
C ASP A 34 -4.26 -15.05 -18.26
N LEU A 35 -3.40 -15.69 -17.45
CA LEU A 35 -3.49 -17.13 -17.15
C LEU A 35 -4.81 -17.49 -16.45
N ASN A 36 -5.36 -16.57 -15.66
CA ASN A 36 -6.65 -16.72 -14.99
C ASN A 36 -7.82 -16.17 -15.81
N LYS A 37 -7.59 -15.81 -17.08
CA LYS A 37 -8.61 -15.33 -18.03
C LYS A 37 -9.36 -14.10 -17.53
N ILE A 38 -8.67 -13.23 -16.79
CA ILE A 38 -9.22 -11.96 -16.33
C ILE A 38 -9.24 -10.98 -17.51
N SER A 39 -10.42 -10.41 -17.76
CA SER A 39 -10.62 -9.39 -18.79
C SER A 39 -10.20 -8.02 -18.25
N TYR A 40 -9.52 -7.24 -19.07
CA TYR A 40 -9.14 -5.85 -18.79
C TYR A 40 -9.07 -5.04 -20.10
N THR A 41 -9.06 -3.72 -19.99
CA THR A 41 -8.86 -2.82 -21.13
C THR A 41 -7.64 -1.96 -20.94
N GLU A 42 -6.82 -1.82 -21.98
CA GLU A 42 -5.69 -0.89 -21.99
C GLU A 42 -6.16 0.55 -22.22
N LEU A 43 -5.57 1.49 -21.47
CA LEU A 43 -5.72 2.91 -21.72
C LEU A 43 -5.03 3.27 -23.03
N LYS A 44 -5.77 3.87 -23.96
CA LYS A 44 -5.25 4.27 -25.29
C LYS A 44 -4.43 5.55 -25.26
N GLN A 45 -4.58 6.35 -24.20
CA GLN A 45 -3.92 7.62 -24.01
C GLN A 45 -3.71 7.87 -22.51
N ASP A 46 -2.78 8.74 -22.18
CA ASP A 46 -2.61 9.25 -20.82
C ASP A 46 -3.94 9.81 -20.30
N SER A 47 -4.29 9.46 -19.06
CA SER A 47 -5.58 9.78 -18.47
C SER A 47 -5.43 10.05 -16.98
N SER A 48 -6.13 11.08 -16.48
CA SER A 48 -6.23 11.36 -15.05
C SER A 48 -7.51 10.76 -14.51
N ILE A 49 -7.40 9.92 -13.47
CA ILE A 49 -8.52 9.18 -12.91
C ILE A 49 -8.56 9.42 -11.40
N LEU A 50 -9.76 9.70 -10.86
CA LEU A 50 -9.98 9.71 -9.42
C LEU A 50 -10.01 8.27 -8.91
N VAL A 51 -9.13 7.95 -7.97
CA VAL A 51 -8.93 6.59 -7.45
C VAL A 51 -8.72 6.61 -5.95
N GLU A 52 -9.06 5.49 -5.31
CA GLU A 52 -8.53 5.12 -4.00
C GLU A 52 -7.14 4.50 -4.18
N SER A 53 -6.20 5.02 -3.40
CA SER A 53 -4.81 4.62 -3.33
C SER A 53 -4.54 3.97 -1.98
N TYR A 54 -3.81 2.86 -1.98
CA TYR A 54 -3.31 2.24 -0.78
C TYR A 54 -1.83 2.57 -0.56
N GLN A 55 -1.50 2.95 0.67
CA GLN A 55 -0.13 2.90 1.16
C GLN A 55 -0.05 1.76 2.17
N ILE A 56 0.93 0.87 2.01
CA ILE A 56 1.18 -0.17 3.01
C ILE A 56 1.60 0.54 4.30
N ASP A 57 0.91 0.23 5.39
CA ASP A 57 1.16 0.83 6.71
C ASP A 57 2.14 -0.05 7.51
N ASP A 58 1.84 -1.35 7.59
CA ASP A 58 2.71 -2.35 8.19
C ASP A 58 2.55 -3.73 7.52
N TYR A 59 3.57 -4.57 7.64
CA TYR A 59 3.55 -5.97 7.21
C TYR A 59 4.71 -6.75 7.86
N SER A 60 4.54 -8.06 7.98
CA SER A 60 5.61 -8.99 8.39
C SER A 60 5.99 -9.90 7.22
N THR A 61 7.20 -10.45 7.22
CA THR A 61 7.68 -11.35 6.16
C THR A 61 8.19 -12.66 6.77
N TYR A 62 7.81 -13.79 6.18
CA TYR A 62 8.36 -15.08 6.61
C TYR A 62 9.86 -15.14 6.36
N THR A 63 10.61 -15.83 7.23
CA THR A 63 12.06 -15.99 7.10
C THR A 63 12.48 -17.26 6.35
N SER A 64 11.52 -18.14 6.07
CA SER A 64 11.72 -19.37 5.29
C SER A 64 10.96 -19.29 3.97
N PRO A 65 11.53 -19.81 2.87
CA PRO A 65 10.87 -19.76 1.57
C PRO A 65 9.66 -20.72 1.53
N TYR A 66 8.62 -20.33 0.80
CA TYR A 66 7.47 -21.15 0.45
C TYR A 66 7.25 -21.08 -1.07
N GLU A 67 7.34 -22.22 -1.76
CA GLU A 67 7.25 -22.28 -3.23
C GLU A 67 8.21 -21.32 -3.97
N GLY A 68 9.35 -20.99 -3.37
CA GLY A 68 10.33 -20.04 -3.92
C GLY A 68 10.05 -18.57 -3.64
N HIS A 69 8.99 -18.27 -2.87
CA HIS A 69 8.60 -16.94 -2.42
C HIS A 69 8.92 -16.73 -0.93
N TYR A 70 8.98 -15.47 -0.50
CA TYR A 70 9.07 -15.07 0.91
C TYR A 70 7.82 -14.25 1.26
N PRO A 71 6.72 -14.91 1.65
CA PRO A 71 5.44 -14.22 1.69
C PRO A 71 5.37 -13.15 2.79
N HIS A 72 4.66 -12.07 2.51
CA HIS A 72 4.24 -11.09 3.51
C HIS A 72 2.92 -11.52 4.16
N TYR A 73 2.69 -11.07 5.39
CA TYR A 73 1.47 -11.35 6.16
C TYR A 73 1.23 -10.23 7.17
N ASN A 74 0.05 -10.23 7.81
CA ASN A 74 -0.42 -9.15 8.70
C ASN A 74 -0.34 -7.76 8.05
N THR A 75 -0.62 -7.69 6.75
CA THR A 75 -0.54 -6.47 5.95
C THR A 75 -1.67 -5.51 6.30
N SER A 76 -1.36 -4.33 6.81
CA SER A 76 -2.28 -3.20 7.00
C SER A 76 -2.03 -2.11 5.97
N VAL A 77 -3.06 -1.33 5.67
CA VAL A 77 -2.98 -0.24 4.69
C VAL A 77 -3.69 1.02 5.15
N ASN A 78 -3.17 2.16 4.71
CA ASN A 78 -3.85 3.45 4.76
C ASN A 78 -4.47 3.75 3.39
N VAL A 79 -5.71 4.24 3.38
CA VAL A 79 -6.47 4.52 2.15
C VAL A 79 -6.61 6.02 1.95
N THR A 80 -6.32 6.49 0.74
CA THR A 80 -6.50 7.90 0.38
C THR A 80 -7.16 8.05 -0.98
N ASN A 81 -8.01 9.06 -1.14
CA ASN A 81 -8.61 9.42 -2.43
C ASN A 81 -7.73 10.44 -3.14
N ILE A 82 -7.26 10.10 -4.34
CA ILE A 82 -6.36 10.95 -5.12
C ILE A 82 -6.77 10.98 -6.60
N THR A 83 -6.47 12.08 -7.28
CA THR A 83 -6.46 12.09 -8.75
C THR A 83 -5.07 11.67 -9.22
N LYS A 84 -4.97 10.52 -9.87
CA LYS A 84 -3.70 9.97 -10.35
C LYS A 84 -3.64 10.00 -11.87
N GLU A 85 -2.52 10.45 -12.41
CA GLU A 85 -2.20 10.28 -13.83
C GLU A 85 -1.73 8.85 -14.12
N PHE A 86 -2.37 8.25 -15.11
CA PHE A 86 -2.03 6.96 -15.71
C PHE A 86 -1.57 7.16 -17.15
N LYS A 87 -0.74 6.23 -17.64
CA LYS A 87 -0.12 6.31 -18.95
C LYS A 87 -0.80 5.40 -19.95
N ALA A 88 -0.68 5.75 -21.24
CA ALA A 88 -1.11 4.85 -22.31
C ALA A 88 -0.47 3.45 -22.17
N GLY A 89 -1.29 2.42 -22.25
CA GLY A 89 -0.95 1.02 -22.04
C GLY A 89 -1.18 0.50 -20.61
N ASP A 90 -1.41 1.36 -19.62
CA ASP A 90 -1.87 0.92 -18.30
C ASP A 90 -3.25 0.25 -18.43
N ILE A 91 -3.55 -0.72 -17.57
CA ILE A 91 -4.76 -1.54 -17.70
C ILE A 91 -5.80 -1.17 -16.67
N VAL A 92 -7.07 -1.21 -17.10
CA VAL A 92 -8.25 -1.09 -16.25
C VAL A 92 -8.94 -2.45 -16.18
N ILE A 93 -9.07 -2.97 -14.97
CA ILE A 93 -9.56 -4.32 -14.68
C ILE A 93 -10.96 -4.20 -14.04
N PRO A 94 -12.05 -4.30 -14.82
CA PRO A 94 -13.41 -4.22 -14.28
C PRO A 94 -13.70 -5.42 -13.38
N VAL A 95 -14.32 -5.23 -12.21
CA VAL A 95 -14.54 -6.37 -11.30
C VAL A 95 -15.75 -7.22 -11.67
N ASN A 96 -16.70 -6.66 -12.44
CA ASN A 96 -17.94 -7.32 -12.82
C ASN A 96 -17.72 -8.33 -13.97
N GLN A 97 -17.07 -9.45 -13.64
CA GLN A 97 -16.75 -10.54 -14.53
C GLN A 97 -16.65 -11.87 -13.74
N PRO A 98 -16.70 -13.05 -14.40
CA PRO A 98 -16.64 -14.34 -13.71
C PRO A 98 -15.43 -14.52 -12.77
N GLY A 99 -14.32 -13.85 -13.08
CA GLY A 99 -13.09 -13.85 -12.28
C GLY A 99 -13.10 -12.95 -11.04
N LEU A 100 -14.24 -12.36 -10.64
CA LEU A 100 -14.34 -11.42 -9.52
C LEU A 100 -13.58 -11.88 -8.27
N ARG A 101 -13.80 -13.13 -7.82
CA ARG A 101 -13.14 -13.64 -6.61
C ARG A 101 -11.62 -13.60 -6.74
N TYR A 102 -11.07 -14.06 -7.86
CA TYR A 102 -9.64 -14.01 -8.11
C TYR A 102 -9.11 -12.57 -8.07
N ILE A 103 -9.83 -11.63 -8.68
CA ILE A 103 -9.46 -10.21 -8.68
C ILE A 103 -9.39 -9.67 -7.24
N ILE A 104 -10.43 -9.88 -6.43
CA ILE A 104 -10.46 -9.36 -5.05
C ILE A 104 -9.34 -9.99 -4.21
N GLU A 105 -9.20 -11.31 -4.24
CA GLU A 105 -8.23 -12.04 -3.40
C GLU A 105 -6.78 -11.73 -3.77
N THR A 106 -6.51 -11.37 -5.03
CA THR A 106 -5.14 -11.14 -5.51
C THR A 106 -4.76 -9.66 -5.57
N LEU A 107 -5.70 -8.76 -5.84
CA LEU A 107 -5.40 -7.33 -6.02
C LEU A 107 -5.51 -6.51 -4.73
N GLU A 108 -6.27 -6.96 -3.73
CA GLU A 108 -6.35 -6.30 -2.42
C GLU A 108 -5.11 -6.66 -1.58
N PRO A 109 -4.25 -5.71 -1.17
CA PRO A 109 -2.95 -6.01 -0.55
C PRO A 109 -3.07 -6.75 0.79
N SER A 110 -4.14 -6.49 1.56
CA SER A 110 -4.41 -7.13 2.85
C SER A 110 -5.02 -8.53 2.73
N ALA A 111 -5.41 -8.97 1.53
CA ALA A 111 -5.91 -10.33 1.31
C ALA A 111 -4.77 -11.35 1.46
N VAL A 112 -5.08 -12.56 1.94
CA VAL A 112 -4.08 -13.58 2.27
C VAL A 112 -3.26 -13.97 1.02
N ASP A 113 -3.92 -14.18 -0.10
CA ASP A 113 -3.33 -14.58 -1.39
C ASP A 113 -3.03 -13.39 -2.31
N SER A 114 -2.87 -12.19 -1.74
CA SER A 114 -2.59 -10.99 -2.52
C SER A 114 -1.26 -11.09 -3.25
N PHE A 115 -1.15 -10.42 -4.40
CA PHE A 115 0.13 -10.28 -5.09
C PHE A 115 1.18 -9.57 -4.21
N PHE A 116 0.73 -8.69 -3.31
CA PHE A 116 1.60 -8.11 -2.29
C PHE A 116 2.16 -9.19 -1.36
N ASN A 117 1.30 -10.00 -0.75
CA ASN A 117 1.73 -11.06 0.16
C ASN A 117 2.57 -12.12 -0.55
N TRP A 118 2.35 -12.35 -1.84
CA TRP A 118 3.21 -13.21 -2.66
C TRP A 118 4.43 -12.48 -3.25
N ASN A 119 4.82 -11.35 -2.66
CA ASN A 119 6.07 -10.64 -2.91
C ASN A 119 6.31 -10.20 -4.37
N PHE A 120 5.22 -9.92 -5.11
CA PHE A 120 5.29 -9.42 -6.50
C PHE A 120 5.72 -7.94 -6.58
N PHE A 121 5.62 -7.20 -5.46
CA PHE A 121 5.78 -5.75 -5.42
C PHE A 121 6.96 -5.28 -4.57
N ASP A 122 7.87 -6.16 -4.15
CA ASP A 122 8.97 -5.86 -3.20
C ASP A 122 9.80 -4.63 -3.56
N THR A 123 9.84 -4.26 -4.84
CA THR A 123 10.49 -3.03 -5.30
C THR A 123 9.93 -1.73 -4.68
N ILE A 124 8.72 -1.74 -4.11
CA ILE A 124 8.12 -0.60 -3.39
C ILE A 124 8.54 -0.56 -1.91
N LEU A 125 9.09 -1.67 -1.40
CA LEU A 125 9.47 -1.85 0.02
C LEU A 125 10.89 -1.37 0.33
N GLN A 126 11.67 -1.07 -0.70
CA GLN A 126 12.97 -0.47 -0.52
C GLN A 126 12.83 1.06 -0.50
N GLN A 127 13.02 1.65 0.67
CA GLN A 127 13.24 3.08 0.78
C GLN A 127 14.60 3.39 0.15
N LYS A 128 14.65 4.24 -0.89
CA LYS A 128 15.91 4.52 -1.59
C LYS A 128 16.71 5.62 -0.89
N GLU A 129 16.02 6.58 -0.29
CA GLU A 129 16.60 7.67 0.48
C GLU A 129 16.11 7.66 1.94
N GLY A 130 17.07 7.57 2.86
CA GLY A 130 16.84 7.83 4.28
C GLY A 130 17.24 9.25 4.67
N PHE A 131 17.06 9.63 5.93
CA PHE A 131 17.55 10.91 6.45
C PHE A 131 18.77 10.70 7.36
N SER A 132 19.70 11.65 7.30
CA SER A 132 20.74 11.78 8.32
C SER A 132 20.17 12.65 9.45
N PRO A 133 20.10 12.14 10.70
CA PRO A 133 19.62 12.93 11.82
C PRO A 133 20.28 14.30 11.97
N TYR A 134 21.62 14.34 11.84
CA TYR A 134 22.41 15.55 11.99
C TYR A 134 22.14 16.61 10.92
N VAL A 135 21.68 16.19 9.73
CA VAL A 135 21.35 17.12 8.63
C VAL A 135 19.88 17.53 8.71
N PHE A 136 19.02 16.65 9.23
CA PHE A 136 17.58 16.85 9.22
C PHE A 136 17.05 17.56 10.47
N GLU A 137 17.76 17.55 11.59
CA GLU A 137 17.30 18.12 12.87
C GLU A 137 16.85 19.59 12.75
N ASP A 138 17.65 20.43 12.08
CA ASP A 138 17.31 21.85 11.88
C ASP A 138 16.04 22.00 11.02
N THR A 139 15.90 21.18 9.97
CA THR A 139 14.70 21.18 9.12
C THR A 139 13.47 20.71 9.89
N ALA A 140 13.61 19.68 10.73
CA ALA A 140 12.54 19.16 11.56
C ALA A 140 12.03 20.21 12.57
N LEU A 141 12.95 20.98 13.16
CA LEU A 141 12.60 22.09 14.03
C LEU A 141 11.88 23.22 13.28
N GLU A 142 12.35 23.58 12.08
CA GLU A 142 11.67 24.55 11.22
C GLU A 142 10.25 24.10 10.84
N MET A 143 10.07 22.82 10.50
CA MET A 143 8.75 22.25 10.20
C MET A 143 7.77 22.43 11.36
N LEU A 144 8.18 22.08 12.59
CA LEU A 144 7.35 22.23 13.77
C LEU A 144 7.06 23.70 14.12
N ASN A 145 7.98 24.62 13.84
CA ASN A 145 7.78 26.05 14.10
C ASN A 145 6.84 26.71 13.09
N ASN A 146 6.90 26.26 11.82
CA ASN A 146 6.15 26.86 10.72
C ASN A 146 4.76 26.23 10.52
N ASP A 147 4.54 25.01 11.01
CA ASP A 147 3.27 24.30 10.91
C ASP A 147 2.70 23.95 12.29
N THR A 148 1.71 24.73 12.73
CA THR A 148 1.05 24.57 14.03
C THR A 148 0.17 23.32 14.11
N ILE A 149 -0.32 22.81 12.97
CA ILE A 149 -1.11 21.58 12.91
C ILE A 149 -0.18 20.40 13.12
N LEU A 150 0.89 20.32 12.32
CA LEU A 150 1.92 19.28 12.44
C LEU A 150 2.50 19.23 13.86
N LYS A 151 2.76 20.39 14.47
CA LYS A 151 3.23 20.47 15.85
C LYS A 151 2.24 19.89 16.85
N SER A 152 0.96 20.16 16.67
CA SER A 152 -0.09 19.63 17.54
C SER A 152 -0.20 18.11 17.41
N GLU A 153 -0.13 17.56 16.19
CA GLU A 153 -0.12 16.12 15.93
C GLU A 153 1.11 15.44 16.55
N PHE A 154 2.29 16.05 16.41
CA PHE A 154 3.53 15.54 16.98
C PHE A 154 3.48 15.46 18.51
N GLU A 155 2.98 16.51 19.17
CA GLU A 155 2.83 16.52 20.63
C GLU A 155 1.75 15.56 21.12
N ASN A 156 0.62 15.43 20.40
CA ASN A 156 -0.40 14.42 20.70
C ASN A 156 0.20 13.01 20.61
N LYS A 157 0.97 12.72 19.56
CA LYS A 157 1.62 11.41 19.42
C LYS A 157 2.59 11.12 20.56
N LYS A 158 3.32 12.12 21.08
CA LYS A 158 4.17 11.96 22.28
C LYS A 158 3.39 11.66 23.55
N ILE A 159 2.12 12.06 23.63
CA ILE A 159 1.25 11.75 24.77
C ILE A 159 0.74 10.31 24.66
N GLU A 160 0.37 9.88 23.45
CA GLU A 160 -0.26 8.58 23.19
C GLU A 160 0.74 7.42 23.13
N ASP A 161 1.99 7.69 22.74
CA ASP A 161 3.00 6.67 22.44
C ASP A 161 4.28 6.90 23.26
N LEU A 162 4.46 6.08 24.30
CA LEU A 162 5.58 6.21 25.25
C LEU A 162 6.93 5.90 24.59
N ASP A 163 6.96 4.94 23.65
CA ASP A 163 8.17 4.56 22.93
C ASP A 163 8.59 5.68 21.99
N PHE A 164 7.62 6.28 21.30
CA PHE A 164 7.84 7.48 20.49
C PHE A 164 8.39 8.64 21.32
N LYS A 165 7.76 8.94 22.47
CA LYS A 165 8.19 10.02 23.37
C LYS A 165 9.63 9.86 23.85
N ASN A 166 10.05 8.64 24.14
CA ASN A 166 11.37 8.35 24.72
C ASN A 166 12.46 8.09 23.67
N ASN A 167 12.12 8.09 22.37
CA ASN A 167 13.06 7.79 21.29
C ASN A 167 13.16 8.96 20.30
N TRP A 168 14.24 9.73 20.41
CA TRP A 168 14.50 10.89 19.54
C TRP A 168 14.57 10.50 18.05
N TYR A 169 15.07 9.31 17.74
CA TYR A 169 15.18 8.86 16.36
C TYR A 169 13.82 8.55 15.77
N LEU A 170 12.91 7.93 16.55
CA LEU A 170 11.53 7.72 16.12
C LEU A 170 10.80 9.05 15.88
N GLN A 171 11.05 10.05 16.71
CA GLN A 171 10.52 11.41 16.53
C GLN A 171 10.99 12.05 15.24
N LEU A 172 12.30 12.08 14.99
CA LEU A 172 12.85 12.61 13.74
C LEU A 172 12.39 11.80 12.53
N LYS A 173 12.29 10.47 12.64
CA LYS A 173 11.78 9.61 11.58
C LYS A 173 10.33 9.94 11.25
N TRP A 174 9.50 10.20 12.24
CA TRP A 174 8.11 10.61 12.04
C TRP A 174 8.02 11.98 11.37
N LEU A 175 8.83 12.96 11.80
CA LEU A 175 8.90 14.27 11.15
C LEU A 175 9.40 14.16 9.71
N PHE A 176 10.39 13.29 9.46
CA PHE A 176 10.89 13.04 8.12
C PHE A 176 9.79 12.50 7.20
N LYS A 177 8.95 11.56 7.69
CA LYS A 177 7.77 11.06 6.95
C LYS A 177 6.75 12.16 6.60
N HIS A 178 6.67 13.22 7.40
CA HIS A 178 5.80 14.37 7.15
C HIS A 178 6.49 15.51 6.38
N SER A 179 7.75 15.30 5.97
CA SER A 179 8.52 16.29 5.24
C SER A 179 8.37 16.10 3.73
N LYS A 180 8.60 17.17 2.97
CA LYS A 180 8.70 17.13 1.50
C LYS A 180 9.82 16.22 0.97
N HIS A 181 10.71 15.74 1.83
CA HIS A 181 11.84 14.87 1.48
C HIS A 181 11.49 13.39 1.59
N TYR A 182 10.29 13.05 2.10
CA TYR A 182 9.84 11.68 2.12
C TYR A 182 9.50 11.20 0.71
N GLU A 183 10.01 10.02 0.36
CA GLU A 183 9.72 9.41 -0.93
C GLU A 183 8.27 8.96 -0.97
N GLU A 184 7.42 9.68 -1.70
CA GLU A 184 6.01 9.31 -1.91
C GLU A 184 5.85 7.89 -2.51
N ALA A 185 6.87 7.40 -3.22
CA ALA A 185 6.86 6.06 -3.81
C ALA A 185 7.11 4.93 -2.79
N TYR A 186 7.64 5.21 -1.60
CA TYR A 186 7.94 4.19 -0.60
C TYR A 186 6.65 3.65 0.02
N MET A 187 6.51 2.32 0.00
CA MET A 187 5.33 1.58 0.45
C MET A 187 4.02 1.94 -0.30
N GLN A 188 4.13 2.67 -1.41
CA GLN A 188 2.97 3.00 -2.25
C GLN A 188 2.57 1.77 -3.06
N TYR A 189 1.39 1.22 -2.76
CA TYR A 189 0.90 0.05 -3.48
C TYR A 189 0.54 0.45 -4.92
N PRO A 190 0.94 -0.34 -5.93
CA PRO A 190 0.86 0.09 -7.32
C PRO A 190 -0.46 -0.28 -8.03
N ILE A 191 -1.45 -0.78 -7.29
CA ILE A 191 -2.79 -1.06 -7.80
C ILE A 191 -3.77 -0.08 -7.16
N TYR A 192 -4.55 0.60 -8.01
CA TYR A 192 -5.48 1.64 -7.60
C TYR A 192 -6.91 1.18 -7.79
N ARG A 193 -7.83 1.67 -6.97
CA ARG A 193 -9.26 1.29 -6.99
C ARG A 193 -10.10 2.42 -7.56
N ILE A 194 -10.96 2.12 -8.53
CA ILE A 194 -12.00 3.05 -9.02
C ILE A 194 -13.29 2.72 -8.27
N THR A 195 -13.76 3.63 -7.42
CA THR A 195 -14.95 3.41 -6.57
C THR A 195 -16.24 4.00 -7.15
N TYR A 196 -17.35 3.87 -6.40
CA TYR A 196 -18.69 4.23 -6.88
C TYR A 196 -18.98 5.72 -6.91
#